data_AF-A0A7S2P9A4-F1
#
_entry.id   AF-A0A7S2P9A4-F1
#
_cell.length_a   1.000
_cell.length_b   1.000
_cell.length_c   1.000
_cell.angle_alpha   90.00
_cell.angle_beta   90.00
_cell.angle_gamma   90.00
#
_symmetry.space_group_name_H-M   'P 1'
#
loop_
_entity.id
_entity.type
_entity.pdbx_description
1 polymer ?
#
loop_
_entity_poly.entity_id
_entity_poly.type
_entity_poly.pdbx_seq_one_letter_code
_entity_poly.pdbx_strand_id
1 'polypeptide(L)'
;ARWLGRDAEASRPTLELRVGGHEEVLGHTLYSVSCALRSRAADGAAADPAAERLWRAPRRLEQLRDLHDAVKAELGQAYAGHFGATPFAHKGGLPGTTARLDAWVMALAELINGEDACRPKLAASVFSFFDTPCLDDGSAFGLMPKLQVAEGTPCRSSVGLGRLPSGAL
;
A
#
# COMPACT_ATOMS: atom_id res chain seq x y z
N ALA A 1 26.94 -6.34 12.69
CA ALA A 1 25.82 -7.30 12.69
C ALA A 1 25.41 -7.55 11.24
N ARG A 2 25.53 -8.79 10.76
CA ARG A 2 25.21 -9.22 9.40
C ARG A 2 23.72 -9.58 9.42
N TRP A 3 22.90 -8.87 8.67
CA TRP A 3 21.50 -9.27 8.42
C TRP A 3 21.54 -10.62 7.71
N LEU A 4 21.37 -11.70 8.47
CA LEU A 4 21.31 -13.05 7.93
C LEU A 4 19.88 -13.29 7.43
N GLY A 5 19.76 -13.48 6.12
CA GLY A 5 18.76 -14.31 5.48
C GLY A 5 17.31 -13.98 5.81
N ARG A 6 16.71 -13.10 5.02
CA ARG A 6 15.34 -13.34 4.57
C ARG A 6 15.34 -13.46 3.05
N ASP A 7 16.11 -14.42 2.55
CA ASP A 7 15.87 -15.03 1.24
C ASP A 7 14.71 -16.01 1.37
N ALA A 8 13.59 -15.53 1.91
CA ALA A 8 12.31 -16.02 1.44
C ALA A 8 12.04 -15.11 0.26
N GLU A 9 12.01 -15.67 -0.94
CA GLU A 9 11.43 -15.05 -2.12
C GLU A 9 10.03 -14.57 -1.69
N ALA A 10 9.97 -13.34 -1.19
CA ALA A 10 8.82 -12.79 -0.51
C ALA A 10 7.81 -12.59 -1.62
N SER A 11 6.92 -13.56 -1.71
CA SER A 11 5.99 -13.69 -2.80
C SER A 11 5.22 -12.37 -2.96
N ARG A 12 5.27 -11.79 -4.16
CA ARG A 12 4.69 -10.48 -4.41
C ARG A 12 3.18 -10.57 -4.19
N PRO A 13 2.57 -9.70 -3.36
CA PRO A 13 1.13 -9.73 -3.17
C PRO A 13 0.44 -9.36 -4.49
N THR A 14 -0.69 -10.01 -4.76
CA THR A 14 -1.49 -9.78 -5.97
C THR A 14 -2.72 -8.96 -5.62
N LEU A 15 -2.92 -7.86 -6.34
CA LEU A 15 -4.09 -6.99 -6.26
C LEU A 15 -5.13 -7.39 -7.33
N GLU A 16 -6.40 -7.45 -6.95
CA GLU A 16 -7.54 -7.56 -7.87
C GLU A 16 -8.47 -6.37 -7.64
N LEU A 17 -8.95 -5.76 -8.74
CA LEU A 17 -9.90 -4.65 -8.72
C LEU A 17 -11.04 -4.95 -9.69
N ARG A 18 -12.29 -4.78 -9.26
CA ARG A 18 -13.49 -5.00 -10.08
C ARG A 18 -14.54 -3.94 -9.81
N VAL A 19 -15.27 -3.51 -10.84
CA VAL A 19 -16.45 -2.63 -10.69
C VAL A 19 -17.72 -3.45 -10.85
N GLY A 20 -18.36 -3.77 -9.74
CA GLY A 20 -19.53 -4.67 -9.73
C GLY A 20 -20.86 -3.99 -10.09
N GLY A 21 -20.93 -2.66 -10.04
CA GLY A 21 -22.16 -1.91 -10.26
C GLY A 21 -22.05 -0.46 -9.81
N HIS A 22 -23.20 0.19 -9.74
CA HIS A 22 -23.33 1.54 -9.18
C HIS A 22 -24.62 1.69 -8.40
N GLU A 23 -24.62 2.63 -7.46
CA GLU A 23 -25.78 3.03 -6.67
C GLU A 23 -25.91 4.56 -6.64
N GLU A 24 -27.13 5.05 -6.53
CA GLU A 24 -27.37 6.48 -6.33
C GLU A 24 -27.54 6.78 -4.84
N VAL A 25 -26.65 7.59 -4.29
CA VAL A 25 -26.65 8.00 -2.88
C VAL A 25 -26.67 9.52 -2.84
N LEU A 26 -27.73 10.10 -2.27
CA LEU A 26 -27.92 11.55 -2.14
C LEU A 26 -27.77 12.32 -3.47
N GLY A 27 -28.28 11.75 -4.57
CA GLY A 27 -28.20 12.37 -5.91
C GLY A 27 -26.83 12.24 -6.58
N HIS A 28 -25.94 11.39 -6.06
CA HIS A 28 -24.66 11.07 -6.66
C HIS A 28 -24.56 9.60 -7.02
N THR A 29 -24.03 9.30 -8.20
CA THR A 29 -23.72 7.93 -8.61
C THR A 29 -22.37 7.50 -8.02
N LEU A 30 -22.39 6.46 -7.20
CA LEU A 30 -21.21 5.79 -6.65
C LEU A 30 -21.01 4.45 -7.35
N TYR A 31 -19.82 4.23 -7.88
CA TYR A 31 -19.40 2.94 -8.43
C TYR A 31 -18.81 2.09 -7.30
N SER A 32 -19.32 0.88 -7.13
CA SER A 32 -18.84 -0.05 -6.12
C SER A 32 -17.63 -0.80 -6.67
N VAL A 33 -16.44 -0.41 -6.20
CA VAL A 33 -15.18 -1.07 -6.56
C VAL A 33 -14.85 -2.12 -5.51
N SER A 34 -14.87 -3.38 -5.90
CA SER A 34 -14.40 -4.50 -5.09
C SER A 34 -12.90 -4.63 -5.23
N CYS A 35 -12.20 -4.73 -4.11
CA CYS A 35 -10.75 -4.84 -4.04
C CYS A 35 -10.37 -6.13 -3.30
N ALA A 36 -9.38 -6.85 -3.82
CA ALA A 36 -8.78 -8.00 -3.15
C ALA A 36 -7.26 -7.86 -3.13
N LEU A 37 -6.64 -8.14 -1.98
CA LEU A 37 -5.20 -8.27 -1.86
C LEU A 37 -4.88 -9.66 -1.34
N ARG A 38 -4.08 -10.42 -2.09
CA ARG A 38 -3.67 -11.78 -1.74
C ARG A 38 -2.17 -11.82 -1.51
N SER A 39 -1.76 -12.18 -0.29
CA SER A 39 -0.38 -12.60 -0.06
C SER A 39 -0.21 -14.02 -0.57
N ARG A 40 0.83 -14.26 -1.39
CA ARG A 40 1.07 -15.61 -1.92
C ARG A 40 1.71 -16.47 -0.82
N ALA A 41 1.18 -17.66 -0.59
CA ALA A 41 1.82 -18.60 0.34
C ALA A 41 3.22 -18.96 -0.18
N ALA A 42 4.19 -19.14 0.72
CA ALA A 42 5.47 -19.73 0.34
C ALA A 42 5.24 -21.12 -0.26
N ASP A 43 6.04 -21.52 -1.26
CA ASP A 43 5.83 -22.77 -1.99
C ASP A 43 5.76 -23.96 -1.02
N GLY A 44 4.64 -24.70 -1.10
CA GLY A 44 4.38 -25.87 -0.25
C GLY A 44 3.63 -25.59 1.06
N ALA A 45 3.39 -24.33 1.44
CA ALA A 45 2.54 -23.99 2.57
C ALA A 45 1.06 -23.95 2.16
N ALA A 46 0.17 -24.44 3.03
CA ALA A 46 -1.27 -24.26 2.85
C ALA A 46 -1.58 -22.75 2.82
N ALA A 47 -2.40 -22.32 1.87
CA ALA A 47 -2.85 -20.93 1.81
C ALA A 47 -3.58 -20.58 3.11
N ASP A 48 -3.05 -19.63 3.87
CA ASP A 48 -3.74 -19.10 5.04
C ASP A 48 -4.94 -18.29 4.55
N PRO A 49 -6.18 -18.62 4.90
CA PRO A 49 -7.34 -17.79 4.55
C PRO A 49 -7.23 -16.37 5.14
N ALA A 50 -6.41 -16.15 6.18
CA ALA A 50 -6.08 -14.82 6.68
C ALA A 50 -5.13 -14.03 5.75
N ALA A 51 -4.59 -14.63 4.69
CA ALA A 51 -3.71 -13.99 3.71
C ALA A 51 -4.47 -13.25 2.60
N GLU A 52 -5.81 -13.38 2.54
CA GLU A 52 -6.66 -12.59 1.65
C GLU A 52 -7.33 -11.45 2.42
N ARG A 53 -7.32 -10.25 1.82
CA ARG A 53 -8.03 -9.08 2.28
C ARG A 53 -9.01 -8.65 1.21
N LEU A 54 -10.30 -8.64 1.54
CA LEU A 54 -11.39 -8.21 0.65
C LEU A 54 -12.05 -6.96 1.23
N TRP A 55 -12.20 -5.92 0.41
CA TRP A 55 -12.91 -4.71 0.82
C TRP A 55 -13.61 -4.05 -0.37
N ARG A 56 -14.47 -3.07 -0.06
CA ARG A 56 -15.17 -2.26 -1.06
C ARG A 56 -14.76 -0.80 -0.91
N ALA A 57 -14.54 -0.14 -2.03
CA ALA A 57 -14.15 1.24 -2.12
C ALA A 57 -15.11 1.99 -3.07
N PRO A 58 -16.27 2.49 -2.58
CA PRO A 58 -17.21 3.22 -3.41
C PRO A 58 -16.59 4.54 -3.89
N ARG A 59 -16.67 4.81 -5.20
CA ARG A 59 -16.08 6.02 -5.80
C ARG A 59 -17.03 6.69 -6.79
N ARG A 60 -17.04 8.02 -6.81
CA ARG A 60 -17.68 8.80 -7.88
C ARG A 60 -16.87 8.68 -9.17
N LEU A 61 -17.52 8.87 -10.32
CA LEU A 61 -16.83 8.89 -11.62
C LEU A 61 -15.73 9.96 -11.67
N GLU A 62 -15.95 11.11 -11.03
CA GLU A 62 -14.96 12.20 -10.92
C GLU A 62 -13.72 11.76 -10.13
N GLN A 63 -13.89 11.04 -9.02
CA GLN A 63 -12.75 10.54 -8.25
C GLN A 63 -11.94 9.51 -9.06
N LEU A 64 -12.62 8.61 -9.79
CA LEU A 64 -11.96 7.66 -10.69
C LEU A 64 -11.27 8.37 -11.87
N ARG A 65 -11.81 9.52 -12.31
CA ARG A 65 -11.18 10.38 -13.32
C ARG A 65 -9.86 10.93 -12.82
N ASP A 66 -9.83 11.46 -11.59
CA ASP A 66 -8.63 12.02 -10.99
C ASP A 66 -7.53 10.96 -10.85
N LEU A 67 -7.91 9.74 -10.43
CA LEU A 67 -6.98 8.61 -10.41
C LEU A 67 -6.45 8.29 -11.82
N HIS A 68 -7.33 8.24 -12.82
CA HIS A 68 -6.93 7.99 -14.20
C HIS A 68 -5.94 9.05 -14.71
N ASP A 69 -6.20 10.32 -14.44
CA ASP A 69 -5.34 11.41 -14.89
C ASP A 69 -3.97 11.33 -14.20
N ALA A 70 -3.92 10.95 -12.92
CA ALA A 70 -2.69 10.69 -12.18
C ALA A 70 -1.91 9.49 -12.76
N VAL A 71 -2.57 8.36 -13.02
CA VAL A 71 -1.97 7.16 -13.64
C VAL A 71 -1.41 7.51 -15.03
N LYS A 72 -2.18 8.24 -15.82
CA LYS A 72 -1.78 8.66 -17.17
C LYS A 72 -0.59 9.60 -17.15
N ALA A 73 -0.55 10.56 -16.22
CA ALA A 73 0.56 11.47 -16.04
C ALA A 73 1.85 10.73 -15.63
N GLU A 74 1.75 9.75 -14.73
CA GLU A 74 2.90 9.00 -14.23
C GLU A 74 3.50 8.07 -15.30
N LEU A 75 2.66 7.43 -16.13
CA LEU A 75 3.09 6.52 -17.20
C LEU A 75 3.53 7.24 -18.48
N GLY A 76 3.02 8.44 -18.75
CA GLY A 76 3.34 9.19 -19.96
C GLY A 76 3.06 8.39 -21.23
N GLN A 77 4.10 8.20 -22.06
CA GLN A 77 3.99 7.47 -23.34
C GLN A 77 3.67 5.98 -23.17
N ALA A 78 4.00 5.39 -22.02
CA ALA A 78 3.72 3.98 -21.74
C ALA A 78 2.22 3.71 -21.49
N TYR A 79 1.41 4.74 -21.20
CA TYR A 79 -0.01 4.59 -20.89
C TYR A 79 -0.77 3.84 -21.98
N ALA A 80 -0.52 4.17 -23.25
CA ALA A 80 -1.21 3.54 -24.38
C ALA A 80 -0.91 2.04 -24.49
N GLY A 81 0.29 1.60 -24.08
CA GLY A 81 0.67 0.19 -24.06
C GLY A 81 -0.12 -0.64 -23.05
N HIS A 82 -0.53 -0.04 -21.92
CA HIS A 82 -1.28 -0.72 -20.87
C HIS A 82 -2.80 -0.57 -21.01
N PHE A 83 -3.28 0.59 -21.48
CA PHE A 83 -4.71 0.93 -21.47
C PHE A 83 -5.33 1.11 -22.86
N GLY A 84 -4.58 0.81 -23.93
CA GLY A 84 -5.07 0.96 -25.32
C GLY A 84 -6.29 0.10 -25.62
N ALA A 85 -6.34 -1.13 -25.10
CA ALA A 85 -7.48 -2.04 -25.25
C ALA A 85 -8.63 -1.75 -24.26
N THR A 86 -8.33 -1.06 -23.16
CA THR A 86 -9.26 -0.79 -22.05
C THR A 86 -9.38 0.71 -21.76
N PRO A 87 -9.80 1.54 -22.75
CA PRO A 87 -9.86 2.98 -22.58
C PRO A 87 -10.89 3.37 -21.52
N PHE A 88 -10.51 4.30 -20.64
CA PHE A 88 -11.38 4.78 -19.57
C PHE A 88 -12.74 5.25 -20.12
N ALA A 89 -13.81 4.97 -19.37
CA ALA A 89 -15.17 5.41 -19.65
C ALA A 89 -15.33 6.91 -20.02
N HIS A 90 -16.26 7.20 -20.94
CA HIS A 90 -16.61 8.58 -21.30
C HIS A 90 -17.48 9.26 -20.24
N LYS A 91 -17.65 10.58 -20.38
CA LYS A 91 -18.58 11.37 -19.55
C LYS A 91 -20.03 11.02 -19.92
N GLY A 92 -20.94 11.10 -18.94
CA GLY A 92 -22.39 11.12 -19.20
C GLY A 92 -23.17 9.82 -18.99
N GLY A 93 -22.61 8.81 -18.31
CA GLY A 93 -23.40 7.66 -17.83
C GLY A 93 -24.03 6.81 -18.93
N LEU A 94 -23.51 6.85 -20.16
CA LEU A 94 -24.00 6.03 -21.25
C LEU A 94 -23.97 4.53 -20.87
N PRO A 95 -24.87 3.72 -21.44
CA PRO A 95 -24.85 2.27 -21.27
C PRO A 95 -23.42 1.72 -21.50
N GLY A 96 -22.93 0.93 -20.56
CA GLY A 96 -21.57 0.37 -20.60
C GLY A 96 -20.49 1.18 -19.86
N THR A 97 -20.84 2.30 -19.22
CA THR A 97 -19.89 3.02 -18.34
C THR A 97 -19.29 2.11 -17.27
N THR A 98 -20.13 1.31 -16.59
CA THR A 98 -19.67 0.32 -15.60
C THR A 98 -18.71 -0.71 -16.20
N ALA A 99 -19.03 -1.29 -17.37
CA ALA A 99 -18.19 -2.28 -18.03
C ALA A 99 -16.81 -1.71 -18.44
N ARG A 100 -16.78 -0.46 -18.91
CA ARG A 100 -15.52 0.22 -19.25
C ARG A 100 -14.68 0.55 -18.02
N LEU A 101 -15.32 0.94 -16.91
CA LEU A 101 -14.62 1.13 -15.65
C LEU A 101 -14.07 -0.19 -15.11
N ASP A 102 -14.82 -1.30 -15.17
CA ASP A 102 -14.35 -2.64 -14.79
C ASP A 102 -13.10 -3.02 -15.59
N ALA A 103 -13.17 -2.94 -16.92
CA ALA A 103 -12.04 -3.24 -17.80
C ALA A 103 -10.81 -2.35 -17.51
N TRP A 104 -11.03 -1.07 -17.22
CA TRP A 104 -9.94 -0.14 -16.90
C TRP A 104 -9.29 -0.44 -15.54
N VAL A 105 -10.06 -0.70 -14.48
CA VAL A 105 -9.48 -1.04 -13.16
C VAL A 105 -8.80 -2.41 -13.16
N MET A 106 -9.27 -3.36 -13.99
CA MET A 106 -8.59 -4.63 -14.20
C MET A 106 -7.21 -4.43 -14.81
N ALA A 107 -7.10 -3.63 -15.87
CA ALA A 107 -5.81 -3.30 -16.49
C ALA A 107 -4.88 -2.54 -15.52
N LEU A 108 -5.44 -1.70 -14.63
CA LEU A 108 -4.67 -1.07 -13.56
C LEU A 108 -4.11 -2.09 -12.56
N ALA A 109 -4.90 -3.09 -12.17
CA ALA A 109 -4.45 -4.18 -11.30
C ALA A 109 -3.35 -5.01 -11.98
N GLU A 110 -3.49 -5.35 -13.27
CA GLU A 110 -2.47 -6.04 -14.06
C GLU A 110 -1.16 -5.25 -14.11
N LEU A 111 -1.24 -3.94 -14.34
CA LEU A 111 -0.07 -3.05 -14.30
C LEU A 111 0.63 -3.12 -12.94
N ILE A 112 -0.11 -3.05 -11.84
CA ILE A 112 0.44 -3.08 -10.47
C ILE A 112 1.04 -4.45 -10.12
N ASN A 113 0.44 -5.54 -10.60
CA ASN A 113 0.93 -6.88 -10.35
C ASN A 113 2.16 -7.23 -11.22
N GLY A 114 2.34 -6.55 -12.36
CA GLY A 114 3.44 -6.77 -13.28
C GLY A 114 4.82 -6.40 -12.72
N GLU A 115 5.85 -7.08 -13.20
CA GLU A 115 7.21 -7.01 -12.64
C GLU A 115 7.91 -5.67 -12.89
N ASP A 116 7.76 -5.08 -14.09
CA ASP A 116 8.65 -4.01 -14.54
C ASP A 116 8.01 -2.63 -14.75
N ALA A 117 6.67 -2.54 -14.77
CA ALA A 117 5.98 -1.36 -15.26
C ALA A 117 5.46 -0.41 -14.16
N CYS A 118 5.11 -0.93 -12.98
CA CYS A 118 4.53 -0.10 -11.92
C CYS A 118 5.59 0.43 -10.96
N ARG A 119 5.76 1.76 -10.94
CA ARG A 119 6.57 2.43 -9.91
C ARG A 119 5.93 2.22 -8.53
N PRO A 120 6.70 1.93 -7.47
CA PRO A 120 6.16 1.75 -6.12
C PRO A 120 5.28 2.92 -5.65
N LYS A 121 5.61 4.14 -6.07
CA LYS A 121 4.82 5.35 -5.81
C LYS A 121 3.40 5.25 -6.37
N LEU A 122 3.26 4.78 -7.61
CA LEU A 122 1.96 4.63 -8.27
C LEU A 122 1.11 3.57 -7.54
N ALA A 123 1.71 2.42 -7.24
CA ALA A 123 1.04 1.37 -6.46
C ALA A 123 0.54 1.91 -5.12
N ALA A 124 1.40 2.62 -4.36
CA ALA A 124 1.03 3.22 -3.08
C ALA A 124 -0.12 4.25 -3.23
N SER A 125 -0.09 5.09 -4.27
CA SER A 125 -1.19 6.02 -4.55
C SER A 125 -2.50 5.30 -4.87
N VAL A 126 -2.45 4.19 -5.60
CA VAL A 126 -3.64 3.37 -5.90
C VAL A 126 -4.18 2.70 -4.64
N PHE A 127 -3.31 2.11 -3.80
CA PHE A 127 -3.73 1.52 -2.53
C PHE A 127 -4.36 2.56 -1.60
N SER A 128 -3.76 3.74 -1.49
CA SER A 128 -4.34 4.84 -0.71
C SER A 128 -5.65 5.33 -1.32
N PHE A 129 -5.75 5.43 -2.65
CA PHE A 129 -6.96 5.86 -3.33
C PHE A 129 -8.13 4.90 -3.10
N PHE A 130 -7.89 3.60 -2.92
CA PHE A 130 -8.93 2.61 -2.64
C PHE A 130 -9.12 2.31 -1.14
N ASP A 131 -8.64 3.19 -0.25
CA ASP A 131 -8.74 3.04 1.20
C ASP A 131 -8.32 1.63 1.66
N THR A 132 -7.16 1.16 1.18
CA THR A 132 -6.65 -0.17 1.55
C THR A 132 -6.67 -0.30 3.07
N PRO A 133 -7.32 -1.33 3.63
CA PRO A 133 -7.40 -1.48 5.07
C PRO A 133 -5.99 -1.55 5.65
N CYS A 134 -5.78 -0.87 6.78
CA CYS A 134 -4.53 -0.99 7.50
C CYS A 134 -4.24 -2.48 7.71
N LEU A 135 -3.01 -2.91 7.39
CA LEU A 135 -2.52 -4.24 7.74
C LEU A 135 -2.19 -4.27 9.24
N ASP A 136 -3.14 -3.87 10.08
CA ASP A 136 -3.07 -4.07 11.52
C ASP A 136 -3.32 -5.56 11.77
N ASP A 137 -2.32 -6.36 11.44
CA ASP A 137 -2.14 -7.63 12.10
C ASP A 137 -1.84 -7.28 13.56
N GLY A 138 -2.71 -7.69 14.49
CA GLY A 138 -2.48 -7.60 15.93
C GLY A 138 -1.28 -8.41 16.44
N SER A 139 -0.17 -8.46 15.69
CA SER A 139 1.02 -9.28 15.93
C SER A 139 2.34 -8.54 15.64
N ALA A 140 2.38 -7.51 14.78
CA ALA A 140 3.66 -6.86 14.45
C ALA A 140 4.29 -6.13 15.66
N PHE A 141 3.48 -5.45 16.48
CA PHE A 141 3.96 -4.82 17.71
C PHE A 141 4.03 -5.78 18.92
N GLY A 142 3.30 -6.91 18.89
CA GLY A 142 3.36 -7.95 19.92
C GLY A 142 4.62 -8.83 19.84
N LEU A 143 5.20 -8.95 18.64
CA LEU A 143 6.45 -9.67 18.37
C LEU A 143 7.69 -8.78 18.34
N MET A 144 7.55 -7.46 18.50
CA MET A 144 8.74 -6.66 18.77
C MET A 144 9.26 -7.07 20.16
N PRO A 145 10.49 -7.59 20.29
CA PRO A 145 11.07 -7.75 21.61
C PRO A 145 11.03 -6.38 22.26
N LYS A 146 10.38 -6.29 23.43
CA LYS A 146 10.38 -5.05 24.23
C LYS A 146 11.83 -4.59 24.28
N LEU A 147 12.11 -3.43 23.70
CA LEU A 147 13.42 -2.82 23.79
C LEU A 147 13.65 -2.58 25.28
N GLN A 148 14.35 -3.50 25.94
CA GLN A 148 14.73 -3.30 27.33
C GLN A 148 15.75 -2.18 27.30
N VAL A 149 15.29 -0.97 27.60
CA VAL A 149 16.17 0.12 27.99
C VAL A 149 16.91 -0.40 29.21
N ALA A 150 18.16 -0.80 29.03
CA ALA A 150 19.03 -1.12 30.14
C ALA A 150 19.07 0.14 31.00
N GLU A 151 18.49 0.06 32.20
CA GLU A 151 18.62 1.11 33.21
C GLU A 151 20.11 1.36 33.38
N GLY A 152 20.53 2.54 32.93
CA GLY A 152 21.90 2.97 33.00
C GLY A 152 22.36 2.88 34.46
N THR A 153 23.42 2.11 34.66
CA THR A 153 24.17 2.10 35.91
C THR A 153 24.46 3.54 36.32
N PRO A 154 24.08 4.00 37.52
CA PRO A 154 24.36 5.36 37.94
C PRO A 154 25.88 5.56 38.01
N CYS A 155 26.38 6.50 37.21
CA CYS A 155 27.76 6.96 37.25
C CYS A 155 28.11 7.38 38.67
N ARG A 156 29.02 6.63 39.31
CA ARG A 156 29.65 7.00 40.57
C ARG A 156 30.51 8.25 40.34
N SER A 157 29.99 9.40 40.74
CA SER A 157 30.76 10.64 40.82
C SER A 157 31.70 10.58 42.02
N SER A 158 32.94 10.13 41.82
CA SER A 158 34.03 10.38 42.78
C SER A 158 34.62 11.76 42.51
N VAL A 159 34.13 12.79 43.22
CA VAL A 159 34.81 14.09 43.26
C VAL A 159 36.00 13.94 44.22
N GLY A 160 37.18 13.73 43.63
CA GLY A 160 38.45 13.90 44.33
C GLY A 160 38.70 15.39 44.56
N LEU A 161 38.69 15.80 45.83
CA LEU A 161 39.14 17.12 46.25
C LEU A 161 40.67 17.19 46.10
N GLY A 162 41.09 17.73 44.96
CA GLY A 162 42.46 18.11 44.67
C GLY A 162 42.86 19.35 45.47
N ARG A 163 43.89 19.16 46.28
CA ARG A 163 44.61 20.17 47.08
C ARG A 163 45.45 21.06 46.16
N LEU A 164 45.42 22.38 46.35
CA LEU A 164 46.47 23.28 45.85
C LEU A 164 47.05 24.08 47.03
N PRO A 165 48.40 24.16 47.17
CA PRO A 165 49.06 25.09 48.06
C PRO A 165 49.40 26.40 47.31
N SER A 166 49.37 27.53 48.00
CA SER A 166 50.22 28.67 47.66
C SER A 166 50.51 29.48 48.92
N GLY A 167 51.78 29.61 49.24
CA GLY A 167 52.28 30.47 50.32
C GLY A 167 52.77 31.82 49.80
N ALA A 168 53.24 32.61 50.77
CA ALA A 168 54.10 33.79 50.66
C ALA A 168 53.51 35.04 49.99
N LEU A 169 53.18 36.05 50.80
CA LEU A 169 54.11 37.10 51.24
C LEU A 169 53.56 37.79 52.50
#